data_AF-A0A5E4GFI1-F1
#
_entry.id   AF-A0A5E4GFI1-F1
#
_cell.length_a   1.000
_cell.length_b   1.000
_cell.length_c   1.000
_cell.angle_alpha   90.00
_cell.angle_beta   90.00
_cell.angle_gamma   90.00
#
_symmetry.space_group_name_H-M   'P 1'
#
loop_
_entity.id
_entity.type
_entity.pdbx_description
1 polymer ?
#
loop_
_entity_poly.entity_id
_entity_poly.type
_entity_poly.pdbx_seq_one_letter_code
_entity_poly.pdbx_strand_id
1 'polypeptide(L)'
;KNVFDTLVGTILDIEGKAKDTIKARLDLERMGIRRGLWMNRDSDKARRDLAFFSMKPNDKKEFLKFVSSVKFPDGYASNIARCLRHDIVQVLCKFEMIFPPAFFTSMMHVMVHLPEEALLAGPVNYRWMYPIERLLGELKKSVRNRAKPEGSIIEAWVQYESLTFCGMYLKDVEAVFNRPQRNNDGGMRNEKLSVFAQSARPFGDPGRGESFSRNDMKVAHWFVLNNCDEIMAYLDEHEQMMKREHPSHLVARKHRELFPQWFLDFVNKLKSSNSPTSSDELYNLAFGPIRAELFSGCNVNGVKFLGAARDDKLCMQNSGVHVPGGGESTDIDFYGKLTTVVQLLYKDRYQVIMFKCRWFDTNPNRAGSVKIDHGVLSVNINRTWYDDDTYILANMASQIVYLDDPKAGSGWKVVQKMDHRNVYDIPELDPSDNDVDNVVDQRLESSMENDAETLRDTNVIQEPFQIEGVSSVEIPIQSITIDL
;
A
#
# COMPACT_ATOMS: atom_id res chain seq x y z
N LYS A 1 2.76 -6.77 20.66
CA LYS A 1 3.96 -7.49 21.16
C LYS A 1 3.56 -8.70 22.01
N ASN A 2 2.89 -8.51 23.15
CA ASN A 2 2.61 -9.60 24.10
C ASN A 2 1.67 -10.71 23.57
N VAL A 3 0.68 -10.37 22.75
CA VAL A 3 -0.22 -11.36 22.12
C VAL A 3 0.55 -12.29 21.17
N PHE A 4 1.27 -11.70 20.22
CA PHE A 4 2.09 -12.44 19.26
C PHE A 4 3.14 -13.31 19.96
N ASP A 5 3.84 -12.75 20.96
CA ASP A 5 4.84 -13.50 21.74
C ASP A 5 4.22 -14.69 22.49
N THR A 6 2.99 -14.54 23.01
CA THR A 6 2.27 -15.63 23.70
C THR A 6 1.85 -16.72 22.73
N LEU A 7 1.28 -16.34 21.58
CA LEU A 7 0.85 -17.26 20.53
C LEU A 7 2.04 -18.03 19.95
N VAL A 8 3.06 -17.31 19.48
CA VAL A 8 4.26 -17.89 18.85
C VAL A 8 5.07 -18.68 19.88
N GLY A 9 5.23 -18.18 21.10
CA GLY A 9 5.90 -18.90 22.18
C GLY A 9 5.24 -20.23 22.50
N THR A 10 3.91 -20.30 22.43
CA THR A 10 3.14 -21.53 22.70
C THR A 10 3.16 -22.51 21.53
N ILE A 11 2.93 -22.04 20.30
CA ILE A 11 2.93 -22.90 19.11
C ILE A 11 4.35 -23.42 18.80
N LEU A 12 5.38 -22.61 18.99
CA LEU A 12 6.77 -23.03 18.81
C LEU A 12 7.34 -23.74 20.03
N ASP A 13 6.56 -23.96 21.10
CA ASP A 13 6.99 -24.62 22.35
C ASP A 13 8.34 -24.09 22.86
N ILE A 14 8.45 -22.76 22.94
CA ILE A 14 9.68 -22.08 23.36
C ILE A 14 9.77 -22.14 24.88
N GLU A 15 10.89 -22.66 25.38
CA GLU A 15 11.16 -22.75 26.81
C GLU A 15 11.04 -21.37 27.49
N GLY A 16 10.30 -21.31 28.60
CA GLY A 16 10.02 -20.08 29.34
C GLY A 16 8.97 -19.15 28.72
N LYS A 17 8.53 -19.37 27.47
CA LYS A 17 7.48 -18.55 26.81
C LYS A 17 6.19 -19.31 26.54
N ALA A 18 6.27 -20.64 26.36
CA ALA A 18 5.11 -21.47 26.08
C ALA A 18 4.10 -21.47 27.25
N LYS A 19 2.81 -21.40 26.92
CA LYS A 19 1.72 -21.50 27.91
C LYS A 19 1.27 -22.94 28.17
N ASP A 20 1.76 -23.91 27.40
CA ASP A 20 1.64 -25.34 27.70
C ASP A 20 2.76 -25.79 28.65
N THR A 21 2.59 -25.48 29.93
CA THR A 21 3.55 -25.83 30.98
C THR A 21 3.16 -27.13 31.70
N ILE A 22 4.10 -27.73 32.43
CA ILE A 22 3.80 -28.90 33.30
C ILE A 22 2.68 -28.56 34.29
N LYS A 23 2.70 -27.37 34.89
CA LYS A 23 1.64 -26.91 35.80
C LYS A 23 0.28 -26.85 35.09
N ALA A 24 0.25 -26.26 33.90
CA ALA A 24 -0.98 -26.19 33.10
C ALA A 24 -1.55 -27.58 32.80
N ARG A 25 -0.71 -28.58 32.54
CA ARG A 25 -1.17 -29.97 32.31
C ARG A 25 -1.70 -30.67 33.54
N LEU A 26 -1.08 -30.44 34.69
CA LEU A 26 -1.57 -30.95 35.97
C LEU A 26 -2.93 -30.32 36.32
N ASP A 27 -3.10 -29.03 36.01
CA ASP A 27 -4.39 -28.34 36.18
C ASP A 27 -5.45 -28.92 35.25
N LEU A 28 -5.13 -29.20 33.98
CA LEU A 28 -6.05 -29.87 33.04
C LEU A 28 -6.49 -31.26 33.54
N GLU A 29 -5.55 -32.04 34.10
CA GLU A 29 -5.82 -33.35 34.69
C GLU A 29 -6.74 -33.22 35.91
N ARG A 30 -6.45 -32.27 36.81
CA ARG A 30 -7.27 -31.98 38.00
C ARG A 30 -8.67 -31.52 37.64
N MET A 31 -8.82 -30.74 36.57
CA MET A 31 -10.09 -30.24 36.07
C MET A 31 -10.87 -31.29 35.26
N GLY A 32 -10.26 -32.42 34.90
CA GLY A 32 -10.91 -33.49 34.14
C GLY A 32 -11.16 -33.16 32.66
N ILE A 33 -10.49 -32.15 32.10
CA ILE A 33 -10.69 -31.67 30.72
C ILE A 33 -9.48 -31.93 29.83
N ARG A 34 -9.68 -32.03 28.51
CA ARG A 34 -8.63 -32.17 27.49
C ARG A 34 -7.61 -33.29 27.75
N ARG A 35 -8.12 -34.51 27.91
CA ARG A 35 -7.32 -35.73 28.18
C ARG A 35 -6.07 -35.89 27.31
N GLY A 36 -6.15 -35.50 26.03
CA GLY A 36 -5.01 -35.57 25.09
C GLY A 36 -3.83 -34.66 25.43
N LEU A 37 -3.97 -33.74 26.39
CA LEU A 37 -2.91 -32.85 26.89
C LEU A 37 -2.44 -33.20 28.29
N TRP A 38 -2.88 -34.32 28.88
CA TRP A 38 -2.46 -34.71 30.23
C TRP A 38 -0.98 -35.15 30.25
N MET A 39 -0.43 -35.30 31.45
CA MET A 39 0.91 -35.85 31.62
C MET A 39 0.92 -37.32 31.21
N ASN A 40 1.89 -37.72 30.39
CA ASN A 40 2.08 -39.12 30.04
C ASN A 40 2.81 -39.83 31.19
N ARG A 41 2.23 -40.93 31.68
CA ARG A 41 2.73 -41.72 32.83
C ARG A 41 3.14 -43.14 32.43
N ASP A 42 3.37 -43.41 31.15
CA ASP A 42 3.75 -44.73 30.62
C ASP A 42 5.18 -45.15 31.01
N SER A 43 5.94 -44.28 31.69
CA SER A 43 7.29 -44.54 32.19
C SER A 43 7.41 -44.11 33.65
N ASP A 44 8.47 -44.55 34.35
CA ASP A 44 8.75 -44.22 35.77
C ASP A 44 8.74 -42.71 36.09
N LYS A 45 8.80 -41.85 35.08
CA LYS A 45 8.66 -40.40 35.20
C LYS A 45 7.50 -39.90 34.36
N ALA A 46 6.65 -39.06 34.98
CA ALA A 46 5.63 -38.32 34.26
C ALA A 46 6.30 -37.34 33.29
N ARG A 47 5.94 -37.40 32.01
CA ARG A 47 6.52 -36.54 30.96
C ARG A 47 5.45 -35.69 30.26
N ARG A 48 5.89 -34.52 29.80
CA ARG A 48 5.11 -33.61 28.97
C ARG A 48 5.37 -33.95 27.50
N ASP A 49 4.46 -34.67 26.85
CA ASP A 49 4.54 -34.92 25.41
C ASP A 49 4.27 -33.63 24.61
N LEU A 50 4.74 -33.51 23.37
CA LEU A 50 4.46 -32.31 22.56
C LEU A 50 2.94 -32.16 22.31
N ALA A 51 2.38 -30.98 22.54
CA ALA A 51 0.96 -30.74 22.31
C ALA A 51 0.60 -30.80 20.82
N PHE A 52 -0.64 -31.16 20.50
CA PHE A 52 -1.10 -31.29 19.10
C PHE A 52 -1.07 -29.97 18.31
N PHE A 53 -1.15 -28.83 19.01
CA PHE A 53 -1.07 -27.49 18.43
C PHE A 53 0.38 -26.97 18.37
N SER A 54 1.34 -27.68 18.94
CA SER A 54 2.75 -27.29 18.90
C SER A 54 3.41 -27.85 17.65
N MET A 55 4.17 -27.01 16.97
CA MET A 55 4.88 -27.37 15.75
C MET A 55 5.98 -28.40 16.02
N LYS A 56 6.12 -29.37 15.13
CA LYS A 56 7.26 -30.31 15.15
C LYS A 56 8.53 -29.58 14.69
N PRO A 57 9.74 -30.12 14.97
CA PRO A 57 10.99 -29.46 14.61
C PRO A 57 11.10 -29.03 13.14
N ASN A 58 10.60 -29.84 12.20
CA ASN A 58 10.59 -29.50 10.77
C ASN A 58 9.60 -28.35 10.47
N ASP A 59 8.38 -28.43 11.00
CA ASP A 59 7.36 -27.39 10.83
C ASP A 59 7.83 -26.04 11.39
N LYS A 60 8.55 -26.04 12.53
CA LYS A 60 9.17 -24.83 13.09
C LYS A 60 10.15 -24.21 12.10
N LYS A 61 10.97 -25.03 11.44
CA LYS A 61 11.96 -24.55 10.45
C LYS A 61 11.28 -23.95 9.23
N GLU A 62 10.22 -24.57 8.73
CA GLU A 62 9.43 -24.06 7.61
C GLU A 62 8.69 -22.76 7.98
N PHE A 63 8.07 -22.71 9.15
CA PHE A 63 7.41 -21.51 9.66
C PHE A 63 8.38 -20.34 9.80
N LEU A 64 9.55 -20.55 10.41
CA LEU A 64 10.55 -19.50 10.56
C LEU A 64 11.12 -19.06 9.21
N LYS A 65 11.31 -19.99 8.27
CA LYS A 65 11.70 -19.67 6.89
C LYS A 65 10.65 -18.79 6.21
N PHE A 66 9.36 -19.13 6.34
CA PHE A 66 8.26 -18.31 5.84
C PHE A 66 8.27 -16.92 6.47
N VAL A 67 8.28 -16.81 7.80
CA VAL A 67 8.30 -15.51 8.50
C VAL A 67 9.48 -14.65 8.06
N SER A 68 10.66 -15.26 7.81
CA SER A 68 11.84 -14.55 7.31
C SER A 68 11.74 -14.12 5.85
N SER A 69 10.87 -14.74 5.05
CA SER A 69 10.67 -14.40 3.63
C SER A 69 9.57 -13.36 3.41
N VAL A 70 8.73 -13.10 4.42
CA VAL A 70 7.67 -12.09 4.35
C VAL A 70 8.26 -10.69 4.19
N LYS A 71 7.84 -9.97 3.14
CA LYS A 71 8.21 -8.59 2.84
C LYS A 71 6.96 -7.79 2.53
N PHE A 72 6.87 -6.58 3.09
CA PHE A 72 5.80 -5.62 2.82
C PHE A 72 6.36 -4.36 2.13
N PRO A 73 5.54 -3.58 1.41
CA PRO A 73 6.02 -2.40 0.66
C PRO A 73 6.72 -1.37 1.54
N ASP A 74 6.17 -1.11 2.73
CA ASP A 74 6.73 -0.16 3.71
C ASP A 74 7.45 -0.83 4.89
N GLY A 75 7.65 -2.16 4.83
CA GLY A 75 8.32 -2.93 5.88
C GLY A 75 7.45 -3.31 7.09
N TYR A 76 6.16 -2.97 7.11
CA TYR A 76 5.18 -3.43 8.11
C TYR A 76 3.80 -3.62 7.44
N ALA A 77 2.89 -4.31 8.13
CA ALA A 77 1.49 -4.49 7.71
C ALA A 77 0.58 -3.62 8.59
N SER A 78 -0.16 -2.68 8.00
CA SER A 78 -0.99 -1.69 8.72
C SER A 78 -2.42 -2.16 8.99
N ASN A 79 -2.98 -3.10 8.23
CA ASN A 79 -4.44 -3.32 8.22
C ASN A 79 -4.93 -4.60 8.92
N ILE A 80 -4.31 -4.97 10.04
CA ILE A 80 -4.76 -6.13 10.84
C ILE A 80 -6.15 -5.88 11.44
N ALA A 81 -6.52 -4.62 11.67
CA ALA A 81 -7.79 -4.22 12.29
C ALA A 81 -9.01 -4.68 11.48
N ARG A 82 -9.02 -4.44 10.16
CA ARG A 82 -10.13 -4.83 9.28
C ARG A 82 -10.27 -6.36 9.19
N CYS A 83 -9.17 -7.09 9.23
CA CYS A 83 -9.18 -8.55 9.20
C CYS A 83 -9.73 -9.19 10.48
N LEU A 84 -9.68 -8.50 11.62
CA LEU A 84 -10.07 -9.06 12.92
C LEU A 84 -11.41 -8.53 13.42
N ARG A 85 -11.90 -7.37 12.96
CA ARG A 85 -13.09 -6.71 13.53
C ARG A 85 -14.30 -7.65 13.70
N HIS A 86 -14.66 -8.39 12.65
CA HIS A 86 -15.84 -9.24 12.65
C HIS A 86 -15.60 -10.64 13.22
N ASP A 87 -14.36 -11.11 13.19
CA ASP A 87 -14.02 -12.50 13.52
C ASP A 87 -13.28 -12.64 14.85
N ILE A 88 -12.90 -11.57 15.53
CA ILE A 88 -12.03 -11.65 16.72
C ILE A 88 -12.63 -12.51 17.83
N VAL A 89 -13.94 -12.42 18.04
CA VAL A 89 -14.66 -13.25 19.01
C VAL A 89 -14.60 -14.71 18.59
N GLN A 90 -14.85 -15.01 17.31
CA GLN A 90 -14.75 -16.37 16.78
C GLN A 90 -13.33 -16.94 16.87
N VAL A 91 -12.31 -16.11 16.62
CA VAL A 91 -10.90 -16.46 16.75
C VAL A 91 -10.57 -16.81 18.19
N LEU A 92 -11.02 -15.99 19.15
CA LEU A 92 -10.82 -16.26 20.58
C LEU A 92 -11.53 -17.54 21.02
N CYS A 93 -12.76 -17.80 20.56
CA CYS A 93 -13.46 -19.06 20.82
C CYS A 93 -12.69 -20.26 20.23
N LYS A 94 -12.18 -20.15 19.00
CA LYS A 94 -11.34 -21.20 18.38
C LYS A 94 -10.04 -21.41 19.16
N PHE A 95 -9.41 -20.35 19.64
CA PHE A 95 -8.24 -20.44 20.52
C PHE A 95 -8.60 -21.16 21.82
N GLU A 96 -9.80 -20.93 22.37
CA GLU A 96 -10.23 -21.57 23.61
C GLU A 96 -10.46 -23.06 23.40
N MET A 97 -10.87 -23.47 22.21
CA MET A 97 -10.97 -24.90 21.87
C MET A 97 -9.58 -25.56 21.73
N ILE A 98 -8.56 -24.80 21.29
CA ILE A 98 -7.23 -25.33 20.95
C ILE A 98 -6.26 -25.28 22.14
N PHE A 99 -6.11 -24.14 22.81
CA PHE A 99 -5.05 -23.88 23.79
C PHE A 99 -5.50 -24.05 25.25
N PRO A 100 -4.61 -24.48 26.16
CA PRO A 100 -4.95 -24.66 27.58
C PRO A 100 -5.41 -23.34 28.24
N PRO A 101 -6.17 -23.36 29.35
CA PRO A 101 -6.59 -22.15 30.06
C PRO A 101 -5.44 -21.19 30.42
N ALA A 102 -4.24 -21.71 30.71
CA ALA A 102 -3.04 -20.91 30.97
C ALA A 102 -2.61 -20.01 29.79
N PHE A 103 -3.11 -20.26 28.58
CA PHE A 103 -2.92 -19.42 27.40
C PHE A 103 -3.66 -18.08 27.52
N PHE A 104 -4.85 -18.09 28.14
CA PHE A 104 -5.75 -16.95 28.29
C PHE A 104 -5.31 -16.04 29.44
N THR A 105 -4.15 -15.43 29.26
CA THR A 105 -3.72 -14.30 30.11
C THR A 105 -4.57 -13.06 29.83
N SER A 106 -4.52 -12.07 30.72
CA SER A 106 -5.18 -10.76 30.49
C SER A 106 -4.86 -10.17 29.11
N MET A 107 -3.63 -10.33 28.62
CA MET A 107 -3.23 -9.84 27.29
C MET A 107 -3.96 -10.51 26.13
N MET A 108 -4.39 -11.78 26.26
CA MET A 108 -5.17 -12.44 25.20
C MET A 108 -6.58 -11.88 25.12
N HIS A 109 -7.18 -11.50 26.24
CA HIS A 109 -8.49 -10.86 26.26
C HIS A 109 -8.45 -9.45 25.66
N VAL A 110 -7.34 -8.71 25.82
CA VAL A 110 -7.16 -7.39 25.20
C VAL A 110 -7.26 -7.44 23.67
N MET A 111 -7.06 -8.60 23.04
CA MET A 111 -7.24 -8.77 21.60
C MET A 111 -8.61 -8.33 21.08
N VAL A 112 -9.67 -8.43 21.90
CA VAL A 112 -11.01 -8.00 21.47
C VAL A 112 -11.08 -6.50 21.22
N HIS A 113 -10.25 -5.71 21.91
CA HIS A 113 -10.22 -4.26 21.77
C HIS A 113 -9.23 -3.78 20.71
N LEU A 114 -8.26 -4.61 20.30
CA LEU A 114 -7.23 -4.20 19.35
C LEU A 114 -7.78 -3.75 17.98
N PRO A 115 -8.80 -4.40 17.38
CA PRO A 115 -9.38 -3.93 16.14
C PRO A 115 -9.95 -2.52 16.27
N GLU A 116 -10.77 -2.28 17.29
CA GLU A 116 -11.41 -1.00 17.54
C GLU A 116 -10.38 0.09 17.87
N GLU A 117 -9.39 -0.22 18.71
CA GLU A 117 -8.29 0.70 19.03
C GLU A 117 -7.46 1.06 17.78
N ALA A 118 -7.26 0.10 16.86
CA ALA A 118 -6.56 0.35 15.61
C ALA A 118 -7.40 1.07 14.55
N LEU A 119 -8.74 1.00 14.62
CA LEU A 119 -9.65 1.80 13.80
C LEU A 119 -9.68 3.25 14.31
N LEU A 120 -9.88 3.44 15.61
CA LEU A 120 -9.99 4.75 16.24
C LEU A 120 -8.68 5.54 16.20
N ALA A 121 -7.58 4.90 16.60
CA ALA A 121 -6.29 5.58 16.74
C ALA A 121 -5.32 5.28 15.58
N GLY A 122 -5.81 4.63 14.53
CA GLY A 122 -5.02 4.25 13.37
C GLY A 122 -3.89 3.24 13.67
N PRO A 123 -2.94 3.11 12.73
CA PRO A 123 -1.84 2.17 12.82
C PRO A 123 -1.03 2.31 14.09
N VAL A 124 -0.60 1.16 14.61
CA VAL A 124 0.18 1.08 15.85
C VAL A 124 1.41 1.99 15.79
N ASN A 125 2.04 2.23 14.64
CA ASN A 125 3.21 3.12 14.53
C ASN A 125 2.96 4.56 14.97
N TYR A 126 1.74 5.09 14.88
CA TYR A 126 1.43 6.44 15.37
C TYR A 126 1.30 6.47 16.90
N ARG A 127 1.09 5.30 17.51
CA ARG A 127 1.01 5.08 18.97
C ARG A 127 2.25 4.42 19.56
N TRP A 128 3.31 4.22 18.78
CA TRP A 128 4.56 3.72 19.34
C TRP A 128 5.11 4.75 20.30
N MET A 129 5.81 4.32 21.35
CA MET A 129 6.60 5.24 22.18
C MET A 129 7.74 5.89 21.39
N TYR A 130 8.11 5.31 20.24
CA TYR A 130 9.27 5.73 19.47
C TYR A 130 9.26 7.21 19.01
N PRO A 131 8.16 7.78 18.48
CA PRO A 131 8.10 9.22 18.21
C PRO A 131 8.26 10.08 19.47
N ILE A 132 7.66 9.67 20.59
CA ILE A 132 7.79 10.36 21.88
C ILE A 132 9.24 10.29 22.38
N GLU A 133 9.86 9.10 22.35
CA GLU A 133 11.26 8.90 22.72
C GLU A 133 12.21 9.69 21.82
N ARG A 134 11.92 9.78 20.52
CA ARG A 134 12.70 10.57 19.57
C ARG A 134 12.58 12.06 19.86
N LEU A 135 11.36 12.56 20.13
CA LEU A 135 11.11 13.93 20.55
C LEU A 135 11.88 14.25 21.83
N LEU A 136 11.75 13.42 22.86
CA LEU A 136 12.51 13.55 24.11
C LEU A 136 14.03 13.52 23.85
N GLY A 137 14.49 12.72 22.89
CA GLY A 137 15.86 12.70 22.41
C GLY A 137 16.31 14.04 21.82
N GLU A 138 15.49 14.66 20.96
CA GLU A 138 15.78 15.98 20.39
C GLU A 138 15.76 17.09 21.46
N LEU A 139 14.76 17.09 22.34
CA LEU A 139 14.70 18.01 23.49
C LEU A 139 15.92 17.88 24.40
N LYS A 140 16.42 16.67 24.58
CA LYS A 140 17.64 16.45 25.38
C LYS A 140 18.88 17.03 24.71
N LYS A 141 18.95 17.04 23.36
CA LYS A 141 20.06 17.65 22.61
C LYS A 141 20.04 19.17 22.67
N SER A 142 18.87 19.81 22.85
CA SER A 142 18.77 21.27 22.96
C SER A 142 19.22 21.82 24.32
N VAL A 143 19.40 20.96 25.34
CA VAL A 143 19.91 21.37 26.66
C VAL A 143 21.41 21.72 26.59
N ARG A 144 21.72 22.99 26.32
CA ARG A 144 23.09 23.53 26.36
C ARG A 144 23.54 23.92 27.76
N ASN A 145 22.62 24.36 28.62
CA ASN A 145 22.89 24.65 30.02
C ASN A 145 22.10 23.71 30.94
N ARG A 146 22.81 22.74 31.55
CA ARG A 146 22.20 21.75 32.45
C ARG A 146 21.71 22.34 33.79
N ALA A 147 22.15 23.53 34.17
CA ALA A 147 21.64 24.22 35.36
C ALA A 147 20.27 24.87 35.14
N LYS A 148 19.88 25.09 33.88
CA LYS A 148 18.57 25.63 33.46
C LYS A 148 18.09 24.91 32.19
N PRO A 149 17.71 23.62 32.30
CA PRO A 149 17.37 22.81 31.15
C PRO A 149 16.10 23.32 30.43
N GLU A 150 15.10 23.78 31.16
CA GLU A 150 13.85 24.32 30.59
C GLU A 150 14.13 25.57 29.76
N GLY A 151 14.94 26.50 30.29
CA GLY A 151 15.33 27.71 29.56
C GLY A 151 16.13 27.42 28.29
N SER A 152 17.02 26.42 28.33
CA SER A 152 17.77 26.00 27.14
C SER A 152 16.86 25.39 26.06
N ILE A 153 15.86 24.62 26.48
CA ILE A 153 14.87 24.03 25.58
C ILE A 153 14.02 25.13 24.94
N ILE A 154 13.51 26.08 25.73
CA ILE A 154 12.71 27.21 25.25
C ILE A 154 13.48 28.02 24.21
N GLU A 155 14.74 28.37 24.49
CA GLU A 155 15.58 29.13 23.55
C GLU A 155 15.74 28.42 22.20
N ALA A 156 15.99 27.11 22.22
CA ALA A 156 16.11 26.32 21.00
C ALA A 156 14.78 26.21 20.24
N TRP A 157 13.65 26.14 20.94
CA TRP A 157 12.33 26.14 20.31
C TRP A 157 12.00 27.47 19.65
N VAL A 158 12.31 28.60 20.30
CA VAL A 158 12.12 29.94 19.71
C VAL A 158 12.92 30.06 18.41
N GLN A 159 14.16 29.55 18.38
CA GLN A 159 14.96 29.51 17.16
C GLN A 159 14.33 28.61 16.08
N TYR A 160 13.88 27.41 16.46
CA TYR A 160 13.23 26.47 15.55
C TYR A 160 11.94 27.06 14.93
N GLU A 161 11.07 27.64 15.75
CA GLU A 161 9.83 28.29 15.29
C GLU A 161 10.11 29.49 14.40
N SER A 162 11.09 30.32 14.75
CA SER A 162 11.49 31.47 13.94
C SER A 162 11.98 31.01 12.56
N LEU A 163 12.83 29.99 12.49
CA LEU A 163 13.32 29.43 11.22
C LEU A 163 12.19 28.76 10.42
N THR A 164 11.29 28.06 11.11
CA THR A 164 10.11 27.42 10.52
C THR A 164 9.21 28.48 9.89
N PHE A 165 8.89 29.55 10.62
CA PHE A 165 8.12 30.70 10.12
C PHE A 165 8.80 31.35 8.92
N CYS A 166 10.11 31.63 8.98
CA CYS A 166 10.86 32.14 7.84
C CYS A 166 10.76 31.20 6.62
N GLY A 167 10.81 29.88 6.84
CA GLY A 167 10.65 28.86 5.81
C GLY A 167 9.34 28.94 5.03
N MET A 168 8.26 29.46 5.62
CA MET A 168 6.99 29.67 4.91
C MET A 168 7.09 30.70 3.78
N TYR A 169 8.03 31.65 3.88
CA TYR A 169 8.23 32.70 2.89
C TYR A 169 9.30 32.35 1.84
N LEU A 170 10.08 31.28 2.07
CA LEU A 170 11.14 30.82 1.18
C LEU A 170 10.61 29.77 0.19
N LYS A 171 10.05 30.24 -0.93
CA LYS A 171 9.46 29.33 -1.95
C LYS A 171 10.48 28.46 -2.68
N ASP A 172 11.73 28.92 -2.78
CA ASP A 172 12.79 28.26 -3.54
C ASP A 172 13.70 27.36 -2.69
N VAL A 173 13.42 27.23 -1.39
CA VAL A 173 14.21 26.42 -0.45
C VAL A 173 13.34 25.29 0.10
N GLU A 174 13.86 24.06 0.14
CA GLU A 174 13.15 22.95 0.78
C GLU A 174 13.01 23.21 2.28
N ALA A 175 11.77 23.40 2.73
CA ALA A 175 11.34 23.58 4.11
C ALA A 175 10.36 22.47 4.50
N VAL A 176 10.03 22.36 5.79
CA VAL A 176 9.09 21.35 6.30
C VAL A 176 7.73 21.41 5.57
N PHE A 177 7.30 22.60 5.17
CA PHE A 177 5.99 22.85 4.55
C PHE A 177 5.90 22.53 3.05
N ASN A 178 6.98 22.64 2.31
CA ASN A 178 6.99 22.43 0.85
C ASN A 178 7.72 21.13 0.46
N ARG A 179 8.20 20.38 1.46
CA ARG A 179 8.86 19.10 1.25
C ARG A 179 7.91 18.13 0.55
N PRO A 180 8.29 17.59 -0.62
CA PRO A 180 7.44 16.64 -1.31
C PRO A 180 7.21 15.38 -0.47
N GLN A 181 6.03 14.79 -0.61
CA GLN A 181 5.74 13.50 0.00
C GLN A 181 6.77 12.45 -0.40
N ARG A 182 6.96 11.45 0.47
CA ARG A 182 7.95 10.37 0.28
C ARG A 182 7.82 9.67 -1.08
N ASN A 183 6.59 9.48 -1.55
CA ASN A 183 6.25 8.93 -2.85
C ASN A 183 5.59 10.00 -3.72
N ASN A 184 6.26 11.14 -3.93
CA ASN A 184 5.77 12.19 -4.82
C ASN A 184 5.67 11.68 -6.27
N ASP A 185 4.45 11.70 -6.82
CA ASP A 185 4.10 11.30 -8.19
C ASP A 185 4.03 12.50 -9.17
N GLY A 186 4.34 13.71 -8.69
CA GLY A 186 4.33 14.93 -9.49
C GLY A 186 2.98 15.64 -9.52
N GLY A 187 1.93 15.07 -8.91
CA GLY A 187 0.58 15.60 -8.93
C GLY A 187 -0.15 15.37 -10.25
N MET A 188 -1.43 15.72 -10.26
CA MET A 188 -2.28 15.61 -11.45
C MET A 188 -1.87 16.67 -12.47
N ARG A 189 -1.77 16.25 -13.73
CA ARG A 189 -1.47 17.16 -14.84
C ARG A 189 -2.77 17.73 -15.41
N ASN A 190 -2.72 18.94 -15.97
CA ASN A 190 -3.90 19.72 -16.38
C ASN A 190 -4.38 19.44 -17.82
N GLU A 191 -4.02 18.30 -18.41
CA GLU A 191 -4.49 17.86 -19.73
C GLU A 191 -5.96 17.42 -19.70
N LYS A 192 -6.66 17.54 -20.83
CA LYS A 192 -8.07 17.19 -20.95
C LYS A 192 -8.29 15.70 -21.20
N LEU A 193 -7.40 15.06 -21.96
CA LEU A 193 -7.43 13.63 -22.19
C LEU A 193 -6.89 12.87 -20.96
N SER A 194 -7.71 11.98 -20.42
CA SER A 194 -7.44 11.13 -19.26
C SER A 194 -6.09 10.42 -19.32
N VAL A 195 -5.72 9.90 -20.49
CA VAL A 195 -4.44 9.21 -20.71
C VAL A 195 -3.20 10.11 -20.54
N PHE A 196 -3.33 11.43 -20.76
CA PHE A 196 -2.25 12.41 -20.56
C PHE A 196 -2.26 13.06 -19.17
N ALA A 197 -3.41 13.04 -18.48
CA ALA A 197 -3.60 13.65 -17.16
C ALA A 197 -3.10 12.76 -15.99
N GLN A 198 -2.24 11.78 -16.23
CA GLN A 198 -1.79 10.82 -15.22
C GLN A 198 -0.93 11.45 -14.12
N SER A 199 -1.28 11.16 -12.86
CA SER A 199 -0.43 11.39 -11.67
C SER A 199 0.61 10.27 -11.52
N ALA A 200 1.63 10.29 -12.38
CA ALA A 200 2.67 9.28 -12.42
C ALA A 200 4.06 9.87 -12.69
N ARG A 201 5.03 9.53 -11.83
CA ARG A 201 6.43 9.94 -11.95
C ARG A 201 7.37 8.75 -12.00
N PRO A 202 7.89 8.39 -13.18
CA PRO A 202 8.99 7.44 -13.32
C PRO A 202 10.27 7.92 -12.60
N PHE A 203 11.08 6.98 -12.11
CA PHE A 203 12.36 7.28 -11.47
C PHE A 203 13.41 6.17 -11.66
N GLY A 204 14.65 6.53 -11.34
CA GLY A 204 15.84 5.71 -11.59
C GLY A 204 16.44 6.03 -12.96
N ASP A 205 17.67 5.58 -13.17
CA ASP A 205 18.36 5.84 -14.43
C ASP A 205 17.63 5.13 -15.58
N PRO A 206 17.36 5.83 -16.70
CA PRO A 206 16.83 5.20 -17.89
C PRO A 206 17.74 4.06 -18.31
N GLY A 207 17.16 2.87 -18.51
CA GLY A 207 17.93 1.67 -18.83
C GLY A 207 18.76 1.86 -20.11
N ARG A 208 20.07 2.05 -19.97
CA ARG A 208 21.01 2.07 -21.11
C ARG A 208 21.21 0.63 -21.60
N GLY A 209 20.30 0.11 -22.42
CA GLY A 209 20.51 -1.17 -23.11
C GLY A 209 19.25 -1.98 -23.45
N GLU A 210 18.11 -1.71 -22.80
CA GLU A 210 16.84 -2.31 -23.24
C GLU A 210 16.30 -1.50 -24.44
N SER A 211 16.29 -2.11 -25.62
CA SER A 211 15.69 -1.51 -26.80
C SER A 211 14.17 -1.70 -26.76
N PHE A 212 13.41 -0.61 -26.69
CA PHE A 212 11.97 -0.63 -26.93
C PHE A 212 11.72 -0.66 -28.44
N SER A 213 11.24 -1.79 -28.96
CA SER A 213 11.14 -1.99 -30.42
C SER A 213 10.02 -1.14 -31.03
N ARG A 214 10.06 -0.94 -32.36
CA ARG A 214 8.94 -0.31 -33.08
C ARG A 214 7.63 -1.09 -32.92
N ASN A 215 7.70 -2.41 -32.78
CA ASN A 215 6.52 -3.24 -32.56
C ASN A 215 5.97 -3.05 -31.14
N ASP A 216 6.84 -3.00 -30.12
CA ASP A 216 6.43 -2.68 -28.75
C ASP A 216 5.73 -1.32 -28.70
N MET A 217 6.27 -0.33 -29.41
CA MET A 217 5.67 1.00 -29.49
C MET A 217 4.29 1.01 -30.15
N LYS A 218 4.09 0.21 -31.21
CA LYS A 218 2.76 0.04 -31.83
C LYS A 218 1.76 -0.63 -30.88
N VAL A 219 2.18 -1.69 -30.20
CA VAL A 219 1.34 -2.41 -29.24
C VAL A 219 0.96 -1.51 -28.06
N ALA A 220 1.93 -0.81 -27.49
CA ALA A 220 1.71 0.13 -26.39
C ALA A 220 0.82 1.30 -26.82
N HIS A 221 1.07 1.88 -28.00
CA HIS A 221 0.25 2.97 -28.51
C HIS A 221 -1.21 2.55 -28.78
N TRP A 222 -1.41 1.37 -29.38
CA TRP A 222 -2.75 0.79 -29.52
C TRP A 222 -3.45 0.65 -28.16
N PHE A 223 -2.74 0.16 -27.14
CA PHE A 223 -3.30 0.06 -25.79
C PHE A 223 -3.72 1.42 -25.23
N VAL A 224 -2.92 2.47 -25.43
CA VAL A 224 -3.29 3.85 -25.02
C VAL A 224 -4.58 4.29 -25.72
N LEU A 225 -4.70 4.06 -27.03
CA LEU A 225 -5.91 4.42 -27.78
C LEU A 225 -7.13 3.66 -27.28
N ASN A 226 -7.01 2.34 -27.09
CA ASN A 226 -8.10 1.47 -26.67
C ASN A 226 -8.55 1.69 -25.22
N ASN A 227 -7.80 2.46 -24.42
CA ASN A 227 -8.11 2.75 -23.02
C ASN A 227 -8.25 4.26 -22.78
N CYS A 228 -8.63 5.02 -23.80
CA CYS A 228 -8.90 6.44 -23.73
C CYS A 228 -10.40 6.66 -23.91
N ASP A 229 -11.10 6.98 -22.81
CA ASP A 229 -12.56 7.10 -22.76
C ASP A 229 -13.07 8.16 -23.74
N GLU A 230 -12.30 9.23 -23.92
CA GLU A 230 -12.66 10.36 -24.78
C GLU A 230 -12.69 10.01 -26.27
N ILE A 231 -12.13 8.87 -26.68
CA ILE A 231 -12.13 8.42 -28.09
C ILE A 231 -12.94 7.15 -28.35
N MET A 232 -13.69 6.65 -27.37
CA MET A 232 -14.53 5.45 -27.53
C MET A 232 -15.49 5.53 -28.71
N ALA A 233 -16.11 6.70 -28.95
CA ALA A 233 -17.01 6.89 -30.08
C ALA A 233 -16.32 6.65 -31.44
N TYR A 234 -15.04 7.01 -31.58
CA TYR A 234 -14.28 6.77 -32.81
C TYR A 234 -13.88 5.30 -32.94
N LEU A 235 -13.56 4.63 -31.83
CA LEU A 235 -13.31 3.19 -31.80
C LEU A 235 -14.56 2.43 -32.28
N ASP A 236 -15.74 2.76 -31.74
CA ASP A 236 -17.00 2.15 -32.13
C ASP A 236 -17.33 2.38 -33.61
N GLU A 237 -17.13 3.60 -34.12
CA GLU A 237 -17.35 3.93 -35.53
C GLU A 237 -16.47 3.07 -36.44
N HIS A 238 -15.17 3.01 -36.14
CA HIS A 238 -14.24 2.22 -36.94
C HIS A 238 -14.50 0.71 -36.80
N GLU A 239 -14.90 0.22 -35.62
CA GLU A 239 -15.25 -1.18 -35.43
C GLU A 239 -16.48 -1.56 -36.29
N GLN A 240 -17.48 -0.68 -36.38
CA GLN A 240 -18.62 -0.86 -37.28
C GLN A 240 -18.21 -0.86 -38.76
N MET A 241 -17.25 -0.03 -39.16
CA MET A 241 -16.69 -0.07 -40.51
C MET A 241 -16.01 -1.42 -40.78
N MET A 242 -15.19 -1.91 -39.86
CA MET A 242 -14.53 -3.22 -39.98
C MET A 242 -15.54 -4.37 -40.07
N LYS A 243 -16.66 -4.31 -39.33
CA LYS A 243 -17.75 -5.30 -39.40
C LYS A 243 -18.44 -5.34 -40.77
N ARG A 244 -18.45 -4.22 -41.52
CA ARG A 244 -19.05 -4.13 -42.87
C ARG A 244 -18.08 -4.62 -43.95
N GLU A 245 -16.79 -4.37 -43.80
CA GLU A 245 -15.78 -4.62 -44.83
C GLU A 245 -15.08 -5.98 -44.71
N HIS A 246 -15.14 -6.62 -43.54
CA HIS A 246 -14.38 -7.84 -43.25
C HIS A 246 -15.23 -8.94 -42.61
N PRO A 247 -14.88 -10.22 -42.83
CA PRO A 247 -15.48 -11.34 -42.11
C PRO A 247 -15.30 -11.21 -40.59
N SER A 248 -16.29 -11.68 -39.82
CA SER A 248 -16.36 -11.54 -38.35
C SER A 248 -15.06 -11.94 -37.61
N HIS A 249 -14.44 -13.06 -37.98
CA HIS A 249 -13.21 -13.56 -37.36
C HIS A 249 -11.96 -12.67 -37.58
N LEU A 250 -12.01 -11.74 -38.55
CA LEU A 250 -10.91 -10.81 -38.84
C LEU A 250 -11.12 -9.41 -38.26
N VAL A 251 -12.36 -9.07 -37.85
CA VAL A 251 -12.75 -7.73 -37.43
C VAL A 251 -11.83 -7.20 -36.34
N ALA A 252 -11.66 -7.93 -35.22
CA ALA A 252 -10.85 -7.48 -34.09
C ALA A 252 -9.38 -7.23 -34.49
N ARG A 253 -8.79 -8.15 -35.28
CA ARG A 253 -7.41 -8.00 -35.76
C ARG A 253 -7.28 -6.79 -36.68
N LYS A 254 -8.19 -6.63 -37.64
CA LYS A 254 -8.16 -5.52 -38.60
C LYS A 254 -8.43 -4.17 -37.93
N HIS A 255 -9.34 -4.15 -36.97
CA HIS A 255 -9.59 -2.98 -36.13
C HIS A 255 -8.30 -2.54 -35.42
N ARG A 256 -7.63 -3.43 -34.69
CA ARG A 256 -6.33 -3.15 -34.03
C ARG A 256 -5.23 -2.70 -35.00
N GLU A 257 -5.14 -3.32 -36.17
CA GLU A 257 -4.10 -3.02 -37.18
C GLU A 257 -4.31 -1.67 -37.88
N LEU A 258 -5.55 -1.34 -38.22
CA LEU A 258 -5.87 -0.21 -39.12
C LEU A 258 -6.33 1.04 -38.38
N PHE A 259 -6.88 0.91 -37.17
CA PHE A 259 -7.43 2.04 -36.42
C PHE A 259 -6.43 3.18 -36.20
N PRO A 260 -5.17 2.96 -35.78
CA PRO A 260 -4.27 4.08 -35.49
C PRO A 260 -4.05 4.99 -36.71
N GLN A 261 -3.89 4.41 -37.90
CA GLN A 261 -3.72 5.18 -39.14
C GLN A 261 -5.02 5.86 -39.56
N TRP A 262 -6.14 5.15 -39.50
CA TRP A 262 -7.46 5.72 -39.80
C TRP A 262 -7.78 6.91 -38.89
N PHE A 263 -7.48 6.79 -37.60
CA PHE A 263 -7.73 7.82 -36.60
C PHE A 263 -6.87 9.06 -36.85
N LEU A 264 -5.59 8.89 -37.19
CA LEU A 264 -4.73 9.98 -37.62
C LEU A 264 -5.29 10.71 -38.85
N ASP A 265 -5.69 9.97 -39.88
CA ASP A 265 -6.25 10.55 -41.11
C ASP A 265 -7.57 11.30 -40.82
N PHE A 266 -8.40 10.76 -39.93
CA PHE A 266 -9.64 11.38 -39.49
C PHE A 266 -9.39 12.70 -38.74
N VAL A 267 -8.47 12.71 -37.77
CA VAL A 267 -8.13 13.92 -37.01
C VAL A 267 -7.47 14.98 -37.92
N ASN A 268 -6.67 14.57 -38.91
CA ASN A 268 -6.13 15.49 -39.92
C ASN A 268 -7.23 16.17 -40.76
N LYS A 269 -8.31 15.43 -41.11
CA LYS A 269 -9.47 16.01 -41.80
C LYS A 269 -10.21 17.01 -40.91
N LEU A 270 -10.42 16.68 -39.64
CA LEU A 270 -11.04 17.61 -38.67
C LEU A 270 -10.22 18.90 -38.49
N LYS A 271 -8.89 18.78 -38.46
CA LYS A 271 -7.99 19.93 -38.36
C LYS A 271 -8.06 20.81 -39.60
N SER A 272 -8.15 20.19 -40.78
CA SER A 272 -8.27 20.90 -42.07
C SER A 272 -9.63 21.62 -42.22
N SER A 273 -10.68 21.13 -41.57
CA SER A 273 -12.02 21.74 -41.59
C SER A 273 -12.26 22.75 -40.46
N ASN A 274 -11.24 23.07 -39.64
CA ASN A 274 -11.34 23.94 -38.46
C ASN A 274 -12.48 23.53 -37.50
N SER A 275 -12.70 22.23 -37.32
CA SER A 275 -13.70 21.73 -36.37
C SER A 275 -13.34 22.13 -34.94
N PRO A 276 -14.28 22.62 -34.12
CA PRO A 276 -14.02 22.97 -32.72
C PRO A 276 -13.63 21.76 -31.85
N THR A 277 -13.89 20.54 -32.32
CA THR A 277 -13.49 19.29 -31.66
C THR A 277 -12.01 18.94 -31.88
N SER A 278 -11.33 19.60 -32.83
CA SER A 278 -9.91 19.40 -33.10
C SER A 278 -9.05 20.11 -32.03
N SER A 279 -8.54 19.36 -31.06
CA SER A 279 -7.55 19.84 -30.09
C SER A 279 -6.14 19.34 -30.43
N ASP A 280 -5.11 20.06 -29.96
CA ASP A 280 -3.72 19.62 -30.10
C ASP A 280 -3.47 18.31 -29.31
N GLU A 281 -4.16 18.10 -28.20
CA GLU A 281 -4.13 16.83 -27.45
C GLU A 281 -4.64 15.66 -28.29
N LEU A 282 -5.79 15.82 -28.95
CA LEU A 282 -6.37 14.78 -29.80
C LEU A 282 -5.47 14.48 -31.00
N TYR A 283 -4.89 15.52 -31.61
CA TYR A 283 -3.92 15.37 -32.69
C TYR A 283 -2.67 14.61 -32.24
N ASN A 284 -2.11 14.96 -31.09
CA ASN A 284 -0.91 14.30 -30.57
C ASN A 284 -1.19 12.85 -30.19
N LEU A 285 -2.35 12.56 -29.60
CA LEU A 285 -2.78 11.20 -29.36
C LEU A 285 -2.89 10.41 -30.67
N ALA A 286 -3.51 10.97 -31.72
CA ALA A 286 -3.66 10.31 -33.01
C ALA A 286 -2.33 10.13 -33.77
N PHE A 287 -1.40 11.07 -33.64
CA PHE A 287 -0.08 11.00 -34.26
C PHE A 287 0.78 9.87 -33.67
N GLY A 288 0.62 9.61 -32.38
CA GLY A 288 1.35 8.57 -31.66
C GLY A 288 2.67 9.04 -31.03
N PRO A 289 3.31 8.16 -30.24
CA PRO A 289 4.54 8.49 -29.53
C PRO A 289 5.74 8.61 -30.48
N ILE A 290 6.63 9.54 -30.18
CA ILE A 290 7.89 9.79 -30.92
C ILE A 290 9.00 8.87 -30.43
N ARG A 291 9.05 8.63 -29.11
CA ARG A 291 10.04 7.75 -28.47
C ARG A 291 9.49 7.19 -27.17
N ALA A 292 10.21 6.21 -26.62
CA ALA A 292 9.93 5.66 -25.31
C ALA A 292 11.18 5.68 -24.43
N GLU A 293 11.01 5.90 -23.14
CA GLU A 293 12.04 5.80 -22.11
C GLU A 293 11.65 4.74 -21.08
N LEU A 294 12.63 3.95 -20.61
CA LEU A 294 12.40 2.80 -19.74
C LEU A 294 13.00 3.04 -18.36
N PHE A 295 12.21 2.85 -17.31
CA PHE A 295 12.58 3.12 -15.92
C PHE A 295 12.42 1.89 -15.03
N SER A 296 13.19 1.89 -13.94
CA SER A 296 13.18 0.81 -12.93
C SER A 296 12.06 0.93 -11.89
N GLY A 297 11.36 2.06 -11.85
CA GLY A 297 10.30 2.31 -10.87
C GLY A 297 9.48 3.55 -11.20
N CYS A 298 8.35 3.68 -10.53
CA CYS A 298 7.40 4.79 -10.71
C CYS A 298 6.67 5.05 -9.40
N ASN A 299 6.41 6.32 -9.08
CA ASN A 299 5.41 6.68 -8.09
C ASN A 299 4.10 7.00 -8.83
N VAL A 300 3.00 6.37 -8.44
CA VAL A 300 1.67 6.56 -9.05
C VAL A 300 0.65 6.66 -7.92
N ASN A 301 -0.15 7.72 -7.92
CA ASN A 301 -1.17 7.97 -6.88
C ASN A 301 -0.61 7.84 -5.45
N GLY A 302 0.57 8.40 -5.19
CA GLY A 302 1.26 8.28 -3.90
C GLY A 302 1.86 6.89 -3.57
N VAL A 303 1.74 5.90 -4.46
CA VAL A 303 2.23 4.53 -4.26
C VAL A 303 3.50 4.29 -5.08
N LYS A 304 4.50 3.67 -4.45
CA LYS A 304 5.77 3.35 -5.10
C LYS A 304 5.74 1.97 -5.73
N PHE A 305 5.98 1.88 -7.03
CA PHE A 305 6.17 0.63 -7.76
C PHE A 305 7.62 0.46 -8.20
N LEU A 306 8.12 -0.77 -8.15
CA LEU A 306 9.47 -1.14 -8.60
C LEU A 306 9.43 -2.32 -9.56
N GLY A 307 10.28 -2.28 -10.59
CA GLY A 307 10.51 -3.43 -11.46
C GLY A 307 11.09 -4.61 -10.67
N ALA A 308 10.60 -5.82 -10.96
CA ALA A 308 10.90 -7.04 -10.21
C ALA A 308 12.41 -7.30 -10.05
N ALA A 309 13.21 -7.05 -11.09
CA ALA A 309 14.66 -7.25 -11.05
C ALA A 309 15.38 -6.36 -10.02
N ARG A 310 14.83 -5.18 -9.73
CA ARG A 310 15.31 -4.27 -8.68
C ARG A 310 14.71 -4.65 -7.33
N ASP A 311 13.42 -4.94 -7.29
CA ASP A 311 12.66 -5.25 -6.08
C ASP A 311 13.16 -6.53 -5.37
N ASP A 312 13.50 -7.58 -6.14
CA ASP A 312 13.99 -8.85 -5.61
C ASP A 312 15.29 -8.72 -4.77
N LYS A 313 16.04 -7.63 -4.96
CA LYS A 313 17.28 -7.32 -4.21
C LYS A 313 17.03 -6.56 -2.91
N LEU A 314 15.79 -6.14 -2.63
CA LEU A 314 15.43 -5.33 -1.48
C LEU A 314 14.80 -6.15 -0.35
N CYS A 315 14.72 -5.55 0.83
CA CYS A 315 14.02 -6.11 1.99
C CYS A 315 12.51 -5.81 2.00
N MET A 316 12.01 -5.08 1.00
CA MET A 316 10.60 -4.74 0.78
C MET A 316 10.14 -5.37 -0.54
N GLN A 317 8.83 -5.39 -0.80
CA GLN A 317 8.25 -5.85 -2.07
C GLN A 317 7.30 -4.77 -2.60
N ASN A 318 7.59 -4.26 -3.80
CA ASN A 318 6.86 -3.17 -4.48
C ASN A 318 6.59 -3.48 -5.96
N SER A 319 6.85 -4.72 -6.40
CA SER A 319 6.68 -5.16 -7.79
C SER A 319 5.35 -5.84 -8.08
N GLY A 320 4.56 -6.21 -7.07
CA GLY A 320 3.28 -6.87 -7.28
C GLY A 320 2.23 -5.91 -7.82
N VAL A 321 1.56 -6.32 -8.89
CA VAL A 321 0.54 -5.54 -9.60
C VAL A 321 -0.76 -6.34 -9.68
N HIS A 322 -1.86 -5.66 -9.37
CA HIS A 322 -3.23 -6.14 -9.54
C HIS A 322 -4.00 -5.15 -10.41
N VAL A 323 -4.82 -5.68 -11.32
CA VAL A 323 -5.84 -4.92 -12.05
C VAL A 323 -7.15 -5.66 -11.87
N PRO A 324 -8.23 -4.98 -11.42
CA PRO A 324 -9.53 -5.62 -11.29
C PRO A 324 -10.04 -6.11 -12.66
N GLY A 325 -10.71 -7.25 -12.68
CA GLY A 325 -11.45 -7.69 -13.87
C GLY A 325 -12.63 -6.75 -14.18
N GLY A 326 -13.00 -6.62 -15.45
CA GLY A 326 -14.18 -5.84 -15.87
C GLY A 326 -15.05 -6.60 -16.88
N GLY A 327 -16.37 -6.62 -16.64
CA GLY A 327 -17.41 -7.10 -17.58
C GLY A 327 -18.34 -8.21 -17.05
N GLU A 328 -19.55 -8.30 -17.61
CA GLU A 328 -20.65 -9.21 -17.20
C GLU A 328 -20.37 -10.73 -17.36
N SER A 329 -19.27 -11.15 -17.99
CA SER A 329 -19.06 -12.56 -18.36
C SER A 329 -17.88 -13.28 -17.69
N THR A 330 -16.84 -12.60 -17.22
CA THR A 330 -15.76 -13.21 -16.44
C THR A 330 -15.09 -12.20 -15.51
N ASP A 331 -15.50 -12.22 -14.25
CA ASP A 331 -15.00 -11.40 -13.13
C ASP A 331 -13.61 -11.90 -12.65
N ILE A 332 -12.65 -12.01 -13.58
CA ILE A 332 -11.31 -12.54 -13.30
C ILE A 332 -10.34 -11.38 -13.09
N ASP A 333 -9.88 -11.24 -11.85
CA ASP A 333 -8.79 -10.31 -11.51
C ASP A 333 -7.46 -10.72 -12.16
N PHE A 334 -6.70 -9.71 -12.60
CA PHE A 334 -5.37 -9.89 -13.18
C PHE A 334 -4.30 -9.66 -12.11
N TYR A 335 -3.36 -10.60 -12.01
CA TYR A 335 -2.29 -10.59 -11.03
C TYR A 335 -0.95 -10.79 -11.73
N GLY A 336 0.02 -9.91 -11.49
CA GLY A 336 1.33 -9.98 -12.12
C GLY A 336 2.43 -9.27 -11.34
N LYS A 337 3.62 -9.24 -11.96
CA LYS A 337 4.75 -8.45 -11.48
C LYS A 337 5.14 -7.38 -12.49
N LEU A 338 5.35 -6.16 -12.03
CA LEU A 338 5.97 -5.08 -12.80
C LEU A 338 7.38 -5.51 -13.21
N THR A 339 7.67 -5.43 -14.50
CA THR A 339 9.00 -5.70 -15.05
C THR A 339 9.75 -4.39 -15.30
N THR A 340 9.13 -3.50 -16.08
CA THR A 340 9.71 -2.22 -16.52
C THR A 340 8.60 -1.17 -16.60
N VAL A 341 8.94 0.07 -16.26
CA VAL A 341 8.07 1.23 -16.44
C VAL A 341 8.40 1.86 -17.79
N VAL A 342 7.39 2.09 -18.63
CA VAL A 342 7.54 2.65 -19.97
C VAL A 342 6.93 4.05 -19.99
N GLN A 343 7.74 5.06 -20.30
CA GLN A 343 7.28 6.41 -20.56
C GLN A 343 7.22 6.62 -22.07
N LEU A 344 6.01 6.68 -22.63
CA LEU A 344 5.79 7.07 -24.01
C LEU A 344 5.81 8.59 -24.10
N LEU A 345 6.67 9.13 -24.95
CA LEU A 345 6.81 10.57 -25.17
C LEU A 345 6.19 10.95 -26.51
N TYR A 346 5.18 11.80 -26.45
CA TYR A 346 4.49 12.38 -27.58
C TYR A 346 5.07 13.77 -27.89
N LYS A 347 4.58 14.41 -28.95
CA LYS A 347 4.95 15.79 -29.25
C LYS A 347 4.47 16.73 -28.12
N ASP A 348 4.98 17.96 -28.11
CA ASP A 348 4.50 19.04 -27.24
C ASP A 348 4.51 18.72 -25.72
N ARG A 349 5.40 17.80 -25.30
CA ARG A 349 5.61 17.33 -23.92
C ARG A 349 4.45 16.52 -23.32
N TYR A 350 3.55 16.03 -24.15
CA TYR A 350 2.58 15.00 -23.75
C TYR A 350 3.30 13.68 -23.48
N GLN A 351 2.82 12.94 -22.50
CA GLN A 351 3.41 11.67 -22.12
C GLN A 351 2.34 10.72 -21.60
N VAL A 352 2.60 9.43 -21.73
CA VAL A 352 1.82 8.38 -21.08
C VAL A 352 2.77 7.43 -20.36
N ILE A 353 2.51 7.17 -19.09
CA ILE A 353 3.25 6.22 -18.27
C ILE A 353 2.49 4.90 -18.26
N MET A 354 3.19 3.85 -18.65
CA MET A 354 2.68 2.49 -18.73
C MET A 354 3.54 1.53 -17.93
N PHE A 355 2.93 0.48 -17.43
CA PHE A 355 3.62 -0.63 -16.78
C PHE A 355 3.68 -1.82 -17.73
N LYS A 356 4.89 -2.35 -17.94
CA LYS A 356 5.07 -3.67 -18.56
C LYS A 356 5.06 -4.71 -17.46
N CYS A 357 4.08 -5.60 -17.49
CA CYS A 357 3.85 -6.61 -16.46
C CYS A 357 4.09 -8.02 -17.02
N ARG A 358 4.65 -8.88 -16.18
CA ARG A 358 4.57 -10.32 -16.36
C ARG A 358 3.32 -10.81 -15.63
N TRP A 359 2.28 -11.14 -16.37
CA TRP A 359 1.01 -11.63 -15.82
C TRP A 359 1.07 -13.13 -15.53
N PHE A 360 0.44 -13.52 -14.43
CA PHE A 360 0.27 -14.93 -14.08
C PHE A 360 -1.07 -15.45 -14.61
N ASP A 361 -1.15 -16.77 -14.79
CA ASP A 361 -2.41 -17.41 -15.17
C ASP A 361 -3.37 -17.43 -13.97
N THR A 362 -4.43 -16.64 -14.06
CA THR A 362 -5.44 -16.45 -13.01
C THR A 362 -6.78 -17.10 -13.36
N ASN A 363 -6.84 -17.90 -14.43
CA ASN A 363 -8.09 -18.52 -14.87
C ASN A 363 -8.52 -19.61 -13.88
N PRO A 364 -9.67 -19.47 -13.18
CA PRO A 364 -10.13 -20.45 -12.21
C PRO A 364 -10.52 -21.79 -12.85
N ASN A 365 -10.88 -21.77 -14.14
CA ASN A 365 -11.29 -22.97 -14.88
C ASN A 365 -10.09 -23.81 -15.34
N ARG A 366 -8.86 -23.29 -15.22
CA ARG A 366 -7.65 -24.01 -15.60
C ARG A 366 -6.99 -24.59 -14.35
N ALA A 367 -7.05 -25.91 -14.22
CA ALA A 367 -6.47 -26.63 -13.09
C ALA A 367 -4.98 -26.29 -12.91
N GLY A 368 -4.61 -25.80 -11.73
CA GLY A 368 -3.24 -25.44 -11.36
C GLY A 368 -2.85 -23.98 -11.60
N SER A 369 -3.79 -23.11 -11.99
CA SER A 369 -3.59 -21.66 -12.12
C SER A 369 -3.77 -20.93 -10.78
N VAL A 370 -4.91 -21.13 -10.13
CA VAL A 370 -5.25 -20.55 -8.82
C VAL A 370 -5.74 -21.61 -7.84
N LYS A 371 -5.62 -21.31 -6.55
CA LYS A 371 -6.20 -22.07 -5.44
C LYS A 371 -6.85 -21.09 -4.46
N ILE A 372 -8.03 -21.42 -3.97
CA ILE A 372 -8.67 -20.68 -2.89
C ILE A 372 -8.85 -21.64 -1.72
N ASP A 373 -8.23 -21.31 -0.59
CA ASP A 373 -8.31 -22.09 0.64
C ASP A 373 -8.65 -21.16 1.79
N HIS A 374 -9.77 -21.43 2.49
CA HIS A 374 -10.27 -20.58 3.58
C HIS A 374 -10.36 -19.07 3.21
N GLY A 375 -10.75 -18.75 1.97
CA GLY A 375 -10.83 -17.37 1.49
C GLY A 375 -9.50 -16.73 1.08
N VAL A 376 -8.39 -17.47 1.19
CA VAL A 376 -7.06 -17.00 0.78
C VAL A 376 -6.78 -17.44 -0.66
N LEU A 377 -6.51 -16.48 -1.53
CA LEU A 377 -6.14 -16.72 -2.92
C LEU A 377 -4.64 -16.99 -3.04
N SER A 378 -4.29 -18.12 -3.65
CA SER A 378 -2.93 -18.45 -4.07
C SER A 378 -2.84 -18.58 -5.59
N VAL A 379 -1.84 -17.94 -6.19
CA VAL A 379 -1.56 -17.94 -7.63
C VAL A 379 -0.29 -18.73 -7.93
N ASN A 380 -0.28 -19.48 -9.02
CA ASN A 380 0.90 -20.20 -9.49
C ASN A 380 1.78 -19.31 -10.38
N ILE A 381 2.92 -18.87 -9.85
CA ILE A 381 3.82 -17.93 -10.54
C ILE A 381 4.66 -18.57 -11.67
N ASN A 382 4.63 -19.90 -11.79
CA ASN A 382 5.29 -20.63 -12.87
C ASN A 382 4.45 -20.65 -14.16
N ARG A 383 3.19 -20.22 -14.10
CA ARG A 383 2.31 -20.11 -15.26
C ARG A 383 2.07 -18.64 -15.59
N THR A 384 2.37 -18.28 -16.83
CA THR A 384 2.11 -16.94 -17.36
C THR A 384 0.87 -16.95 -18.23
N TRP A 385 0.27 -15.77 -18.37
CA TRP A 385 -0.85 -15.52 -19.26
C TRP A 385 -0.66 -14.13 -19.89
N TYR A 386 -1.36 -13.80 -20.97
CA TYR A 386 -1.28 -12.50 -21.65
C TYR A 386 0.13 -12.06 -22.07
N ASP A 387 0.97 -12.99 -22.54
CA ASP A 387 2.32 -12.68 -23.01
C ASP A 387 2.32 -11.72 -24.23
N ASP A 388 1.21 -11.64 -24.98
CA ASP A 388 1.03 -10.72 -26.11
C ASP A 388 0.48 -9.34 -25.72
N ASP A 389 -0.12 -9.20 -24.52
CA ASP A 389 -0.74 -7.96 -24.03
C ASP A 389 -0.21 -7.63 -22.62
N THR A 390 1.08 -7.29 -22.56
CA THR A 390 1.82 -7.10 -21.31
C THR A 390 1.70 -5.70 -20.68
N TYR A 391 1.08 -4.75 -21.38
CA TYR A 391 1.09 -3.35 -20.98
C TYR A 391 -0.24 -2.93 -20.35
N ILE A 392 -0.15 -2.09 -19.32
CA ILE A 392 -1.29 -1.38 -18.74
C ILE A 392 -0.93 0.09 -18.53
N LEU A 393 -1.93 0.97 -18.40
CA LEU A 393 -1.67 2.32 -17.90
C LEU A 393 -1.26 2.25 -16.42
N ALA A 394 -0.31 3.09 -16.01
CA ALA A 394 0.23 3.04 -14.66
C ALA A 394 -0.84 3.27 -13.57
N ASN A 395 -1.83 4.13 -13.84
CA ASN A 395 -2.96 4.43 -12.95
C ASN A 395 -4.01 3.31 -12.82
N MET A 396 -3.96 2.27 -13.67
CA MET A 396 -4.82 1.09 -13.53
C MET A 396 -4.31 0.11 -12.47
N ALA A 397 -3.04 0.25 -12.05
CA ALA A 397 -2.38 -0.70 -11.19
C ALA A 397 -2.66 -0.44 -9.71
N SER A 398 -3.15 -1.46 -9.01
CA SER A 398 -3.13 -1.56 -7.55
C SER A 398 -1.92 -2.38 -7.10
N GLN A 399 -1.27 -1.98 -6.00
CA GLN A 399 -0.13 -2.73 -5.48
C GLN A 399 -0.59 -3.89 -4.61
N ILE A 400 0.07 -5.03 -4.80
CA ILE A 400 -0.15 -6.24 -4.02
C ILE A 400 1.18 -6.88 -3.59
N VAL A 401 1.09 -7.81 -2.65
CA VAL A 401 2.23 -8.59 -2.16
C VAL A 401 2.00 -10.06 -2.41
N TYR A 402 3.05 -10.73 -2.87
CA TYR A 402 3.11 -12.18 -2.99
C TYR A 402 3.86 -12.79 -1.82
N LEU A 403 3.20 -13.64 -1.04
CA LEU A 403 3.79 -14.40 0.07
C LEU A 403 3.98 -15.86 -0.36
N ASP A 404 5.04 -16.54 0.10
CA ASP A 404 5.18 -17.98 -0.13
C ASP A 404 3.98 -18.74 0.44
N ASP A 405 3.38 -19.65 -0.33
CA ASP A 405 2.36 -20.56 0.18
C ASP A 405 3.02 -21.85 0.72
N PRO A 406 3.16 -22.02 2.04
CA PRO A 406 3.82 -23.20 2.60
C PRO A 406 3.00 -24.48 2.39
N LYS A 407 1.68 -24.38 2.21
CA LYS A 407 0.79 -25.54 2.01
C LYS A 407 0.80 -26.01 0.55
N ALA A 408 0.80 -25.08 -0.40
CA ALA A 408 0.80 -25.41 -1.83
C ALA A 408 2.20 -25.67 -2.40
N GLY A 409 3.26 -25.22 -1.72
CA GLY A 409 4.64 -25.51 -2.06
C GLY A 409 5.26 -24.54 -3.06
N SER A 410 6.43 -24.90 -3.58
CA SER A 410 7.22 -24.03 -4.45
C SER A 410 6.46 -23.59 -5.71
N GLY A 411 6.51 -22.30 -6.02
CA GLY A 411 5.82 -21.72 -7.18
C GLY A 411 4.40 -21.25 -6.91
N TRP A 412 3.86 -21.48 -5.71
CA TRP A 412 2.60 -20.91 -5.28
C TRP A 412 2.84 -19.71 -4.37
N LYS A 413 2.08 -18.64 -4.63
CA LYS A 413 2.14 -17.41 -3.85
C LYS A 413 0.76 -16.99 -3.40
N VAL A 414 0.58 -16.76 -2.10
CA VAL A 414 -0.61 -16.10 -1.57
C VAL A 414 -0.59 -14.64 -2.03
N VAL A 415 -1.73 -14.17 -2.54
CA VAL A 415 -1.94 -12.78 -2.96
C VAL A 415 -2.55 -12.00 -1.81
N GLN A 416 -1.86 -10.95 -1.38
CA GLN A 416 -2.36 -10.01 -0.38
C GLN A 416 -2.50 -8.63 -0.98
N LYS A 417 -3.74 -8.13 -1.04
CA LYS A 417 -4.02 -6.71 -1.37
C LYS A 417 -3.51 -5.82 -0.23
N MET A 418 -2.91 -4.69 -0.60
CA MET A 418 -2.30 -3.74 0.32
C MET A 418 -3.09 -2.44 0.33
N ASP A 419 -3.29 -1.90 1.53
CA ASP A 419 -3.78 -0.54 1.73
C ASP A 419 -2.58 0.32 2.16
N HIS A 420 -2.28 1.37 1.40
CA HIS A 420 -1.06 2.16 1.57
C HIS A 420 -1.18 3.17 2.71
N ARG A 421 -0.05 3.45 3.37
CA ARG A 421 0.04 4.49 4.41
C ARG A 421 -0.37 5.84 3.79
N ASN A 422 -1.29 6.54 4.44
CA ASN A 422 -1.88 7.82 4.02
C ASN A 422 -2.93 7.74 2.91
N VAL A 423 -3.33 6.54 2.47
CA VAL A 423 -4.61 6.33 1.77
C VAL A 423 -5.58 5.78 2.81
N TYR A 424 -5.92 6.62 3.79
CA TYR A 424 -7.00 6.32 4.71
C TYR A 424 -8.31 6.71 4.01
N ASP A 425 -8.93 5.74 3.33
CA ASP A 425 -10.38 5.78 3.15
C ASP A 425 -10.97 5.60 4.54
N ILE A 426 -11.19 6.71 5.25
CA ILE A 426 -12.15 6.72 6.36
C ILE A 426 -13.47 6.29 5.70
N PRO A 427 -14.05 5.14 6.06
CA PRO A 427 -15.33 4.76 5.51
C PRO A 427 -16.30 5.89 5.83
N GLU A 428 -16.89 6.51 4.81
CA GLU A 428 -18.06 7.35 5.02
C GLU A 428 -19.06 6.45 5.75
N LEU A 429 -19.45 6.84 6.96
CA LEU A 429 -20.49 6.17 7.71
C LEU A 429 -21.73 6.16 6.82
N ASP A 430 -22.09 4.97 6.32
CA ASP A 430 -23.36 4.79 5.65
C ASP A 430 -24.45 5.15 6.66
N PRO A 431 -25.29 6.18 6.42
CA PRO A 431 -26.32 6.60 7.35
C PRO A 431 -27.37 5.51 7.64
N SER A 432 -27.29 4.36 6.95
CA SER A 432 -28.17 3.22 7.15
C SER A 432 -27.71 2.20 8.21
N ASP A 433 -26.48 2.29 8.73
CA ASP A 433 -26.00 1.42 9.81
C ASP A 433 -26.46 1.94 11.19
N ASN A 434 -27.68 1.52 11.59
CA ASN A 434 -28.31 1.85 12.86
C ASN A 434 -27.82 0.97 14.04
N ASP A 435 -26.51 0.73 14.17
CA ASP A 435 -25.97 0.15 15.41
C ASP A 435 -25.54 1.27 16.35
N VAL A 436 -26.54 1.74 17.08
CA VAL A 436 -26.44 2.68 18.19
C VAL A 436 -25.74 1.99 19.36
N ASP A 437 -24.52 2.41 19.68
CA ASP A 437 -24.08 2.44 21.08
C ASP A 437 -23.58 3.85 21.42
N ASN A 438 -24.44 4.55 22.14
CA ASN A 438 -24.20 5.86 22.74
C ASN A 438 -23.04 5.77 23.75
N VAL A 439 -21.92 6.41 23.46
CA VAL A 439 -21.12 7.06 24.50
C VAL A 439 -20.95 8.51 24.12
N VAL A 440 -21.74 9.33 24.81
CA VAL A 440 -21.79 10.78 24.77
C VAL A 440 -20.40 11.37 25.03
N ASP A 441 -20.05 12.34 24.19
CA ASP A 441 -19.07 13.40 24.37
C ASP A 441 -18.46 13.54 25.77
N GLN A 442 -17.17 13.21 25.86
CA GLN A 442 -16.20 14.09 26.49
C GLN A 442 -15.04 14.27 25.51
N ARG A 443 -15.15 15.32 24.69
CA ARG A 443 -13.99 15.97 24.07
C ARG A 443 -13.00 16.35 25.16
N LEU A 444 -11.97 15.54 25.34
CA LEU A 444 -10.68 15.98 25.83
C LEU A 444 -9.79 16.13 24.60
N GLU A 445 -9.55 17.37 24.24
CA GLU A 445 -8.55 17.80 23.26
C GLU A 445 -7.22 17.09 23.57
N SER A 446 -6.90 16.07 22.79
CA SER A 446 -5.55 15.55 22.67
C SER A 446 -4.93 16.22 21.46
N SER A 447 -4.45 17.44 21.70
CA SER A 447 -3.50 18.10 20.82
C SER A 447 -2.25 17.24 20.74
N MET A 448 -2.08 16.53 19.62
CA MET A 448 -0.80 16.04 19.08
C MET A 448 -1.05 15.36 17.72
N GLU A 449 -1.58 16.14 16.78
CA GLU A 449 -1.43 15.86 15.36
C GLU A 449 0.02 16.18 14.98
N ASN A 450 0.80 15.17 14.57
CA ASN A 450 2.08 15.42 13.92
C ASN A 450 1.91 15.34 12.40
N ASP A 451 2.08 16.53 11.81
CA ASP A 451 2.56 16.83 10.46
C ASP A 451 1.58 16.61 9.30
N ALA A 452 0.69 17.60 9.08
CA ALA A 452 0.67 18.46 7.88
C ALA A 452 -0.68 19.16 7.61
N GLU A 453 -1.73 18.94 8.40
CA GLU A 453 -3.07 19.49 8.10
C GLU A 453 -3.67 20.48 9.12
N THR A 454 -3.06 20.70 10.28
CA THR A 454 -3.62 21.59 11.32
C THR A 454 -3.35 23.09 11.11
N LEU A 455 -2.97 23.54 9.92
CA LEU A 455 -2.67 24.95 9.64
C LEU A 455 -3.51 25.57 8.51
N ARG A 456 -4.67 24.97 8.17
CA ARG A 456 -5.55 25.53 7.12
C ARG A 456 -6.60 26.54 7.57
N ASP A 457 -6.64 26.92 8.84
CA ASP A 457 -7.54 27.99 9.30
C ASP A 457 -6.82 29.04 10.15
N THR A 458 -6.15 29.99 9.49
CA THR A 458 -5.74 31.25 10.13
C THR A 458 -6.27 32.45 9.34
N ASN A 459 -7.60 32.59 9.33
CA ASN A 459 -8.23 33.92 9.34
C ASN A 459 -8.72 34.29 10.76
N VAL A 460 -8.38 33.52 11.78
CA VAL A 460 -8.66 33.88 13.17
C VAL A 460 -7.44 34.62 13.72
N ILE A 461 -7.60 35.94 13.89
CA ILE A 461 -6.73 36.73 14.77
C ILE A 461 -6.90 36.13 16.17
N GLN A 462 -5.95 35.31 16.63
CA GLN A 462 -5.93 34.87 18.01
C GLN A 462 -5.50 36.05 18.88
N GLU A 463 -6.42 36.53 19.71
CA GLU A 463 -6.05 37.39 20.83
C GLU A 463 -5.14 36.62 21.80
N PRO A 464 -4.12 37.28 22.38
CA PRO A 464 -3.15 36.61 23.24
C PRO A 464 -3.82 36.00 24.47
N PHE A 465 -3.57 34.71 24.68
CA PHE A 465 -4.07 33.93 25.81
C PHE A 465 -3.44 34.45 27.12
N GLN A 466 -4.19 35.20 27.93
CA GLN A 466 -3.75 35.63 29.27
C GLN A 466 -4.12 34.56 30.32
N ILE A 467 -3.11 34.00 30.97
CA ILE A 467 -3.27 33.15 32.16
C ILE A 467 -3.36 34.08 33.38
N GLU A 468 -4.50 34.09 34.08
CA GLU A 468 -4.66 34.88 35.31
C GLU A 468 -3.58 34.51 36.34
N GLY A 469 -2.78 35.52 36.73
CA GLY A 469 -1.72 35.39 37.73
C GLY A 469 -0.28 35.31 37.18
N VAL A 470 -0.10 35.28 35.85
CA VAL A 470 1.24 35.29 35.22
C VAL A 470 1.47 36.64 34.53
N SER A 471 2.43 37.43 35.03
CA SER A 471 2.86 38.67 34.38
C SER A 471 3.53 38.36 33.03
N SER A 472 3.14 39.05 31.96
CA SER A 472 3.82 38.98 30.66
C SER A 472 5.31 39.30 30.80
N VAL A 473 6.16 38.40 30.32
CA VAL A 473 7.61 38.61 30.22
C VAL A 473 7.92 38.95 28.76
N GLU A 474 8.27 40.20 28.49
CA GLU A 474 8.91 40.56 27.23
C GLU A 474 10.34 40.01 27.23
N ILE A 475 10.62 39.04 26.35
CA ILE A 475 11.98 38.57 26.11
C ILE A 475 12.54 39.43 24.97
N PRO A 476 13.50 40.33 25.24
CA PRO A 476 14.12 41.12 24.18
C PRO A 476 14.93 40.18 23.27
N ILE A 477 14.50 40.02 22.02
CA ILE A 477 15.26 39.32 20.99
C ILE A 477 16.46 40.21 20.64
N GLN A 478 17.63 39.91 21.19
CA GLN A 478 18.88 40.55 20.80
C GLN A 478 19.30 40.00 19.43
N SER A 479 18.88 40.70 18.37
CA SER A 479 19.32 40.59 16.97
C SER A 479 19.48 39.16 16.41
N ILE A 480 18.60 38.79 15.47
CA ILE A 480 18.84 37.63 14.61
C ILE A 480 19.81 38.07 13.51
N THR A 481 21.08 37.66 13.59
CA THR A 481 22.03 37.78 12.49
C THR A 481 21.88 36.55 11.59
N ILE A 482 21.30 36.74 10.41
CA ILE A 482 21.28 35.74 9.34
C ILE A 482 22.47 36.07 8.44
N ASP A 483 23.58 35.34 8.59
CA ASP A 483 24.60 35.33 7.54
C ASP A 483 24.06 34.48 6.38
N LEU A 484 23.82 35.14 5.25
CA LEU A 484 23.43 34.52 3.98
C LEU A 484 24.61 33.85 3.28
#